data_AF-A0A7X3P2K1-F1
#
_entry.id   AF-A0A7X3P2K1-F1
#
_cell.length_a   1.000
_cell.length_b   1.000
_cell.length_c   1.000
_cell.angle_alpha   90.00
_cell.angle_beta   90.00
_cell.angle_gamma   90.00
#
_symmetry.space_group_name_H-M   'P 1'
#
loop_
_entity.id
_entity.type
_entity.pdbx_description
1 polymer ?
#
loop_
_entity_poly.entity_id
_entity_poly.type
_entity_poly.pdbx_seq_one_letter_code
_entity_poly.pdbx_strand_id
1 'polypeptide(L)'
;MRQHLVDEFDRLYILDLGGNVRKGQSGDSNVFGIQVGVSINVLIKSKQNQGLPVRVFYNDETADLGKERTFAFLEERQHVGNVEWQKLTPDKRQTWLTADLHTDFDTFIPMGSKDTKASKGDVEGTLFKTYSVGVLTARDAWAYNSNRDALAENMQAMMEFYNSEVSKWERRVERTQSVDAFVSPDSTKIKWTDRLKTELIKGRLVEFAPEQIRNSLYRPFTKSNLYFDKLMNQRTYLFPSIFPTPETELDNRVIWLKVGQEWPMFALMGNQIPEALPQGASQCFPFYTYNENGGNRRENVTDWALAQFRTRYRDDTITKWDLFHYIYGILHHPDYRERYQENLKRDLPHIPFAEDFW
;
A
#
# COMPACT_ATOMS: atom_id res chain seq x y z
N MET A 1 -17.10 -9.74 0.45
CA MET A 1 -16.99 -11.17 0.81
C MET A 1 -17.53 -11.45 2.21
N ARG A 2 -16.89 -11.01 3.31
CA ARG A 2 -17.36 -11.32 4.69
C ARG A 2 -18.83 -10.97 4.94
N GLN A 3 -19.28 -9.78 4.52
CA GLN A 3 -20.70 -9.39 4.54
C GLN A 3 -21.58 -10.41 3.82
N HIS A 4 -21.24 -10.80 2.59
CA HIS A 4 -22.04 -11.79 1.84
C HIS A 4 -22.07 -13.16 2.50
N LEU A 5 -20.98 -13.61 3.14
CA LEU A 5 -20.99 -14.86 3.90
C LEU A 5 -21.95 -14.77 5.11
N VAL A 6 -21.98 -13.60 5.75
CA VAL A 6 -22.90 -13.29 6.85
C VAL A 6 -24.35 -13.24 6.37
N ASP A 7 -24.60 -12.72 5.17
CA ASP A 7 -25.95 -12.60 4.60
C ASP A 7 -26.48 -13.94 4.04
N GLU A 8 -25.58 -14.83 3.60
CA GLU A 8 -25.97 -16.03 2.85
C GLU A 8 -26.08 -17.30 3.72
N PHE A 9 -25.30 -17.39 4.80
CA PHE A 9 -25.21 -18.58 5.65
C PHE A 9 -25.76 -18.31 7.06
N ASP A 10 -26.23 -19.36 7.75
CA ASP A 10 -26.76 -19.24 9.11
C ASP A 10 -25.68 -19.37 10.19
N ARG A 11 -24.65 -20.17 9.90
CA ARG A 11 -23.51 -20.42 10.79
C ARG A 11 -22.23 -20.54 10.00
N LEU A 12 -21.19 -19.90 10.50
CA LEU A 12 -19.84 -19.93 9.95
C LEU A 12 -18.91 -20.43 11.05
N TYR A 13 -18.22 -21.55 10.84
CA TYR A 13 -17.15 -22.02 11.71
C TYR A 13 -15.82 -21.87 10.99
N ILE A 14 -14.91 -21.13 11.58
CA ILE A 14 -13.63 -20.74 10.98
C ILE A 14 -12.53 -21.17 11.96
N LEU A 15 -11.85 -22.25 11.62
CA LEU A 15 -10.67 -22.70 12.36
C LEU A 15 -9.43 -22.20 11.64
N ASP A 16 -8.75 -21.23 12.24
CA ASP A 16 -7.49 -20.67 11.74
C ASP A 16 -6.34 -21.61 12.11
N LEU A 17 -5.71 -22.20 11.09
CA LEU A 17 -4.57 -23.10 11.26
C LEU A 17 -3.23 -22.36 11.20
N GLY A 18 -3.24 -21.04 10.99
CA GLY A 18 -2.00 -20.27 10.87
C GLY A 18 -1.14 -20.69 9.69
N GLY A 19 0.17 -20.72 9.90
CA GLY A 19 1.17 -21.11 8.89
C GLY A 19 1.48 -20.04 7.85
N ASN A 20 1.26 -18.76 8.13
CA ASN A 20 1.53 -17.68 7.19
C ASN A 20 2.95 -17.12 7.31
N VAL A 21 3.86 -17.66 6.50
CA VAL A 21 5.28 -17.24 6.46
C VAL A 21 5.44 -15.76 6.15
N ARG A 22 4.54 -15.18 5.34
CA ARG A 22 4.61 -13.76 4.97
C ARG A 22 4.39 -12.84 6.18
N LYS A 23 3.67 -13.33 7.20
CA LYS A 23 3.46 -12.66 8.50
C LYS A 23 4.52 -13.02 9.55
N GLY A 24 5.60 -13.70 9.16
CA GLY A 24 6.71 -14.04 10.06
C GLY A 24 6.56 -15.36 10.82
N GLN A 25 5.52 -16.16 10.55
CA GLN A 25 5.42 -17.51 11.12
C GLN A 25 6.41 -18.47 10.44
N SER A 26 6.85 -19.52 11.15
CA SER A 26 7.81 -20.49 10.60
C SER A 26 7.25 -21.22 9.38
N GLY A 27 8.07 -21.45 8.35
CA GLY A 27 7.67 -22.24 7.17
C GLY A 27 7.18 -23.66 7.51
N ASP A 28 7.74 -24.25 8.56
CA ASP A 28 7.42 -25.60 9.01
C ASP A 28 6.11 -25.67 9.81
N SER A 29 5.50 -24.53 10.14
CA SER A 29 4.18 -24.49 10.80
C SER A 29 3.03 -24.72 9.82
N ASN A 30 3.23 -24.48 8.51
CA ASN A 30 2.17 -24.60 7.53
C ASN A 30 1.81 -26.07 7.24
N VAL A 31 0.53 -26.42 7.39
CA VAL A 31 0.03 -27.79 7.18
C VAL A 31 0.27 -28.35 5.77
N PHE A 32 0.41 -27.49 4.76
CA PHE A 32 0.70 -27.87 3.37
C PHE A 32 2.12 -27.54 2.89
N GLY A 33 2.97 -26.94 3.73
CA GLY A 33 4.30 -26.50 3.34
C GLY A 33 4.29 -25.34 2.32
N ILE A 34 3.23 -24.51 2.32
CA ILE A 34 3.13 -23.30 1.50
C ILE A 34 3.33 -22.03 2.35
N GLN A 35 3.48 -20.87 1.71
CA GLN A 35 3.80 -19.61 2.39
C GLN A 35 2.57 -18.82 2.90
N VAL A 36 1.36 -19.19 2.49
CA VAL A 36 0.11 -18.51 2.87
C VAL A 36 -0.61 -19.32 3.93
N GLY A 37 -1.18 -18.61 4.90
CA GLY A 37 -1.91 -19.24 6.00
C GLY A 37 -3.14 -20.02 5.54
N VAL A 38 -3.55 -20.98 6.35
CA VAL A 38 -4.62 -21.93 6.05
C VAL A 38 -5.72 -21.85 7.10
N SER A 39 -6.97 -22.02 6.68
CA SER A 39 -8.09 -22.20 7.60
C SER A 39 -9.01 -23.31 7.11
N ILE A 40 -9.67 -23.99 8.04
CA ILE A 40 -10.79 -24.89 7.76
C ILE A 40 -12.08 -24.12 8.01
N ASN A 41 -12.93 -24.03 6.98
CA ASN A 41 -14.15 -23.23 7.02
C ASN A 41 -15.37 -24.11 6.77
N VAL A 42 -16.27 -24.20 7.75
CA VAL A 42 -17.56 -24.91 7.63
C VAL A 42 -18.69 -23.90 7.58
N LEU A 43 -19.34 -23.78 6.42
CA LEU A 43 -20.40 -22.81 6.15
C LEU A 43 -21.74 -23.54 6.07
N ILE A 44 -22.68 -23.22 6.95
CA ILE A 44 -23.96 -23.93 7.07
C ILE A 44 -25.10 -23.03 6.59
N LYS A 45 -25.89 -23.53 5.63
CA LYS A 45 -27.09 -22.87 5.10
C LYS A 45 -28.29 -23.81 5.25
N SER A 46 -29.33 -23.36 5.92
CA SER A 46 -30.56 -24.08 6.22
C SER A 46 -31.77 -23.27 5.79
N LYS A 47 -32.77 -23.95 5.22
CA LYS A 47 -34.04 -23.32 4.86
C LYS A 47 -34.87 -22.92 6.08
N GLN A 48 -34.58 -23.49 7.27
CA GLN A 48 -35.37 -23.29 8.49
C GLN A 48 -34.99 -22.03 9.29
N ASN A 49 -33.83 -21.43 9.03
CA ASN A 49 -33.31 -20.29 9.79
C ASN A 49 -33.32 -18.97 9.00
N GLN A 50 -34.11 -18.89 7.93
CA GLN A 50 -34.20 -17.69 7.10
C GLN A 50 -34.60 -16.48 7.94
N GLY A 51 -33.76 -15.44 7.93
CA GLY A 51 -34.01 -14.17 8.63
C GLY A 51 -33.46 -14.09 10.05
N LEU A 52 -32.81 -15.14 10.59
CA LEU A 52 -32.10 -15.05 11.87
C LEU A 52 -30.68 -14.47 11.67
N PRO A 53 -30.13 -13.76 12.67
CA PRO A 53 -28.74 -13.29 12.61
C PRO A 53 -27.78 -14.48 12.48
N VAL A 54 -26.86 -14.40 11.51
CA VAL A 54 -25.77 -15.37 11.36
C VAL A 54 -24.94 -15.44 12.64
N ARG A 55 -24.39 -16.63 12.91
CA ARG A 55 -23.44 -16.82 14.00
C ARG A 55 -22.08 -17.17 13.43
N VAL A 56 -21.11 -16.29 13.68
CA VAL A 56 -19.71 -16.51 13.32
C VAL A 56 -19.01 -17.13 14.54
N PHE A 57 -18.34 -18.24 14.32
CA PHE A 57 -17.58 -19.00 15.31
C PHE A 57 -16.13 -19.09 14.82
N TYR A 58 -15.20 -18.72 15.69
CA TYR A 58 -13.77 -18.67 15.37
C TYR A 58 -12.97 -19.42 16.42
N ASN A 59 -11.89 -20.05 15.98
CA ASN A 59 -10.88 -20.64 16.85
C ASN A 59 -9.52 -20.49 16.15
N ASP A 60 -8.51 -20.05 16.89
CA ASP A 60 -7.13 -19.84 16.47
C ASP A 60 -6.13 -20.56 17.39
N GLU A 61 -6.58 -21.59 18.12
CA GLU A 61 -5.74 -22.35 19.06
C GLU A 61 -4.52 -22.98 18.36
N THR A 62 -4.66 -23.27 17.06
CA THR A 62 -3.59 -23.83 16.23
C THR A 62 -2.80 -22.78 15.45
N ALA A 63 -3.19 -21.50 15.47
CA ALA A 63 -2.65 -20.48 14.59
C ALA A 63 -1.14 -20.23 14.75
N ASP A 64 -0.60 -20.47 15.96
CA ASP A 64 0.83 -20.37 16.25
C ASP A 64 1.50 -21.72 16.53
N LEU A 65 0.79 -22.83 16.31
CA LEU A 65 1.34 -24.18 16.49
C LEU A 65 2.18 -24.62 15.30
N GLY A 66 3.15 -25.51 15.57
CA GLY A 66 3.83 -26.24 14.52
C GLY A 66 2.90 -27.24 13.81
N LYS A 67 3.28 -27.65 12.60
CA LYS A 67 2.50 -28.56 11.75
C LYS A 67 2.05 -29.84 12.48
N GLU A 68 2.98 -30.52 13.15
CA GLU A 68 2.69 -31.77 13.88
C GLU A 68 1.65 -31.58 14.99
N ARG A 69 1.77 -30.50 15.77
CA ARG A 69 0.81 -30.19 16.84
C ARG A 69 -0.55 -29.78 16.28
N THR A 70 -0.57 -29.10 15.14
CA THR A 70 -1.82 -28.79 14.42
C THR A 70 -2.52 -30.07 13.97
N PHE A 71 -1.80 -31.05 13.43
CA PHE A 71 -2.39 -32.36 13.09
C PHE A 71 -2.88 -33.11 14.33
N ALA A 72 -2.11 -33.14 15.41
CA ALA A 72 -2.52 -33.76 16.67
C ALA A 72 -3.82 -33.12 17.22
N PHE A 73 -3.94 -31.79 17.18
CA PHE A 73 -5.17 -31.09 17.55
C PHE A 73 -6.36 -31.55 16.68
N LEU A 74 -6.18 -31.65 15.35
CA LEU A 74 -7.25 -32.11 14.46
C LEU A 74 -7.65 -33.57 14.73
N GLU A 75 -6.69 -34.44 15.00
CA GLU A 75 -6.91 -35.85 15.36
C GLU A 75 -7.59 -36.02 16.71
N GLU A 76 -7.31 -35.15 17.68
CA GLU A 76 -7.95 -35.14 18.99
C GLU A 76 -9.39 -34.63 18.89
N ARG A 77 -9.61 -33.50 18.19
CA ARG A 77 -10.95 -32.89 18.11
C ARG A 77 -11.89 -33.70 17.23
N GLN A 78 -11.44 -34.26 16.10
CA GLN A 78 -12.17 -35.12 15.13
C GLN A 78 -13.44 -34.54 14.48
N HIS A 79 -14.15 -33.63 15.13
CA HIS A 79 -15.46 -33.14 14.74
C HIS A 79 -15.63 -31.68 15.17
N VAL A 80 -16.34 -30.89 14.35
CA VAL A 80 -16.59 -29.46 14.59
C VAL A 80 -17.21 -29.18 15.96
N GLY A 81 -18.02 -30.10 16.49
CA GLY A 81 -18.67 -29.99 17.79
C GLY A 81 -17.74 -30.12 19.00
N ASN A 82 -16.51 -30.61 18.80
CA ASN A 82 -15.53 -30.83 19.87
C ASN A 82 -14.50 -29.70 19.96
N VAL A 83 -14.52 -28.74 19.02
CA VAL A 83 -13.69 -27.54 19.04
C VAL A 83 -14.35 -26.51 19.95
N GLU A 84 -13.56 -25.85 20.78
CA GLU A 84 -14.02 -24.75 21.62
C GLU A 84 -14.09 -23.46 20.78
N TRP A 85 -15.30 -23.00 20.49
CA TRP A 85 -15.52 -21.88 19.59
C TRP A 85 -15.74 -20.57 20.34
N GLN A 86 -15.02 -19.53 19.91
CA GLN A 86 -15.37 -18.16 20.26
C GLN A 86 -16.46 -17.65 19.31
N LYS A 87 -17.59 -17.23 19.85
CA LYS A 87 -18.63 -16.55 19.07
C LYS A 87 -18.17 -15.12 18.78
N LEU A 88 -18.07 -14.76 17.51
CA LEU A 88 -17.73 -13.41 17.06
C LEU A 88 -18.98 -12.61 16.71
N THR A 89 -18.92 -11.31 16.98
CA THR A 89 -19.92 -10.34 16.53
C THR A 89 -19.24 -9.37 15.57
N PRO A 90 -19.57 -9.39 14.27
CA PRO A 90 -19.00 -8.45 13.31
C PRO A 90 -19.24 -7.01 13.73
N ASP A 91 -18.26 -6.13 13.55
CA ASP A 91 -18.44 -4.69 13.76
C ASP A 91 -19.23 -4.04 12.60
N LYS A 92 -19.44 -2.72 12.70
CA LYS A 92 -20.11 -1.92 11.66
C LYS A 92 -19.44 -2.02 10.27
N ARG A 93 -18.14 -2.35 10.22
CA ARG A 93 -17.35 -2.51 8.99
C ARG A 93 -17.24 -3.98 8.56
N GLN A 94 -17.97 -4.89 9.22
CA GLN A 94 -17.92 -6.33 8.96
C GLN A 94 -16.52 -6.94 9.17
N THR A 95 -15.79 -6.41 10.15
CA THR A 95 -14.60 -7.03 10.73
C THR A 95 -15.02 -8.02 11.81
N TRP A 96 -14.45 -9.22 11.78
CA TRP A 96 -14.76 -10.27 12.77
C TRP A 96 -13.81 -10.25 13.98
N LEU A 97 -12.50 -10.08 13.75
CA LEU A 97 -11.49 -10.00 14.80
C LEU A 97 -11.27 -8.52 15.18
N THR A 98 -11.91 -8.10 16.28
CA THR A 98 -11.99 -6.70 16.70
C THR A 98 -11.60 -6.47 18.16
N ALA A 99 -11.29 -7.53 18.92
CA ALA A 99 -11.05 -7.45 20.36
C ALA A 99 -9.92 -6.46 20.73
N ASP A 100 -8.88 -6.40 19.89
CA ASP A 100 -7.72 -5.54 20.10
C ASP A 100 -7.83 -4.20 19.33
N LEU A 101 -8.98 -3.90 18.73
CA LEU A 101 -9.21 -2.63 18.05
C LEU A 101 -9.75 -1.59 19.01
N HIS A 102 -9.11 -0.43 18.99
CA HIS A 102 -9.50 0.72 19.80
C HIS A 102 -10.50 1.60 19.04
N THR A 103 -11.72 1.72 19.56
CA THR A 103 -12.83 2.42 18.89
C THR A 103 -12.69 3.94 18.88
N ASP A 104 -11.96 4.51 19.84
CA ASP A 104 -11.59 5.92 19.91
C ASP A 104 -10.71 6.35 18.72
N PHE A 105 -9.98 5.42 18.08
CA PHE A 105 -9.21 5.69 16.87
C PHE A 105 -10.06 6.30 15.75
N ASP A 106 -11.31 5.85 15.61
CA ASP A 106 -12.25 6.35 14.60
C ASP A 106 -12.78 7.76 14.92
N THR A 107 -12.51 8.29 16.11
CA THR A 107 -12.87 9.66 16.51
C THR A 107 -11.79 10.69 16.14
N PHE A 108 -10.59 10.23 15.83
CA PHE A 108 -9.45 11.08 15.45
C PHE A 108 -9.52 11.50 13.99
N ILE A 109 -8.68 12.45 13.59
CA ILE A 109 -8.70 12.99 12.22
C ILE A 109 -7.88 12.08 11.28
N PRO A 110 -8.47 11.44 10.27
CA PRO A 110 -7.73 10.61 9.33
C PRO A 110 -6.70 11.42 8.54
N MET A 111 -5.52 10.83 8.31
CA MET A 111 -4.49 11.45 7.46
C MET A 111 -5.01 11.73 6.04
N GLY A 112 -5.84 10.85 5.49
CA GLY A 112 -6.44 11.03 4.16
C GLY A 112 -7.44 9.93 3.85
N SER A 113 -8.31 10.16 2.87
CA SER A 113 -9.26 9.16 2.39
C SER A 113 -9.37 9.17 0.87
N LYS A 114 -9.91 8.09 0.30
CA LYS A 114 -10.13 8.02 -1.16
C LYS A 114 -11.17 9.05 -1.63
N ASP A 115 -12.20 9.28 -0.83
CA ASP A 115 -13.29 10.20 -1.16
C ASP A 115 -12.81 11.65 -1.18
N THR A 116 -12.04 12.04 -0.16
CA THR A 116 -11.44 13.39 -0.10
C THR A 116 -10.42 13.64 -1.21
N LYS A 117 -9.65 12.61 -1.57
CA LYS A 117 -8.74 12.65 -2.72
C LYS A 117 -9.47 12.81 -4.06
N ALA A 118 -10.68 12.25 -4.18
CA ALA A 118 -11.50 12.34 -5.40
C ALA A 118 -12.35 13.61 -5.49
N SER A 119 -12.63 14.28 -4.36
CA SER A 119 -13.47 15.47 -4.35
C SER A 119 -12.82 16.66 -5.06
N LYS A 120 -13.64 17.54 -5.63
CA LYS A 120 -13.19 18.80 -6.24
C LYS A 120 -13.39 19.93 -5.23
N GLY A 121 -12.41 20.83 -5.13
CA GLY A 121 -12.46 21.97 -4.19
C GLY A 121 -12.04 21.60 -2.77
N ASP A 122 -12.52 22.42 -1.83
CA ASP A 122 -12.19 22.33 -0.41
C ASP A 122 -12.61 21.00 0.20
N VAL A 123 -11.82 20.57 1.18
CA VAL A 123 -11.97 19.26 1.82
C VAL A 123 -12.02 19.40 3.31
N GLU A 124 -12.99 18.70 3.88
CA GLU A 124 -13.18 18.57 5.30
C GLU A 124 -12.98 17.11 5.74
N GLY A 125 -12.67 16.92 7.02
CA GLY A 125 -12.59 15.61 7.64
C GLY A 125 -11.27 14.86 7.45
N THR A 126 -10.27 15.39 6.74
CA THR A 126 -8.93 14.79 6.62
C THR A 126 -7.80 15.82 6.77
N LEU A 127 -6.63 15.36 7.21
CA LEU A 127 -5.43 16.20 7.35
C LEU A 127 -4.84 16.58 6.00
N PHE A 128 -4.73 15.61 5.08
CA PHE A 128 -4.19 15.82 3.73
C PHE A 128 -5.28 15.68 2.67
N LYS A 129 -5.21 16.55 1.66
CA LYS A 129 -6.09 16.50 0.49
C LYS A 129 -5.74 15.32 -0.42
N THR A 130 -4.46 15.06 -0.63
CA THR A 130 -3.99 13.96 -1.48
C THR A 130 -2.80 13.24 -0.87
N TYR A 131 -2.51 12.05 -1.40
CA TYR A 131 -1.42 11.17 -1.03
C TYR A 131 -1.17 10.19 -2.17
N SER A 132 0.01 9.56 -2.21
CA SER A 132 0.41 8.69 -3.31
C SER A 132 1.10 7.43 -2.81
N VAL A 133 1.01 6.35 -3.57
CA VAL A 133 2.01 5.27 -3.47
C VAL A 133 3.32 5.77 -4.10
N GLY A 134 4.46 5.28 -3.61
CA GLY A 134 5.77 5.46 -4.26
C GLY A 134 5.81 4.93 -5.70
N VAL A 135 6.91 5.14 -6.41
CA VAL A 135 7.03 4.73 -7.83
C VAL A 135 7.17 3.22 -7.95
N LEU A 136 6.36 2.61 -8.82
CA LEU A 136 6.47 1.20 -9.20
C LEU A 136 7.10 1.09 -10.59
N THR A 137 8.35 0.62 -10.65
CA THR A 137 9.01 0.39 -11.94
C THR A 137 8.58 -0.95 -12.55
N ALA A 138 8.41 -1.97 -11.70
CA ALA A 138 8.28 -3.39 -12.05
C ALA A 138 9.53 -3.99 -12.75
N ARG A 139 10.65 -3.26 -12.77
CA ARG A 139 11.91 -3.59 -13.45
C ARG A 139 13.12 -2.99 -12.74
N ASP A 140 13.19 -3.16 -11.42
CA ASP A 140 14.19 -2.45 -10.60
C ASP A 140 15.64 -2.71 -11.04
N ALA A 141 15.98 -3.92 -11.50
CA ALA A 141 17.31 -4.22 -12.06
C ALA A 141 17.72 -3.34 -13.26
N TRP A 142 16.75 -2.78 -13.97
CA TRP A 142 16.96 -1.84 -15.07
C TRP A 142 16.84 -0.38 -14.62
N ALA A 143 15.79 -0.07 -13.86
CA ALA A 143 15.39 1.30 -13.54
C ALA A 143 16.01 1.87 -12.27
N TYR A 144 16.71 1.06 -11.47
CA TYR A 144 17.44 1.48 -10.27
C TYR A 144 18.91 1.06 -10.33
N ASN A 145 19.82 1.96 -9.93
CA ASN A 145 21.22 1.62 -9.70
C ASN A 145 21.89 2.63 -8.75
N SER A 146 22.80 2.20 -7.88
CA SER A 146 23.59 3.12 -7.05
C SER A 146 24.61 3.92 -7.87
N ASN A 147 25.08 3.35 -8.99
CA ASN A 147 25.91 4.03 -9.97
C ASN A 147 25.04 4.67 -11.06
N ARG A 148 25.15 6.00 -11.19
CA ARG A 148 24.35 6.80 -12.13
C ARG A 148 24.63 6.47 -13.60
N ASP A 149 25.90 6.22 -13.94
CA ASP A 149 26.32 5.95 -15.32
C ASP A 149 25.87 4.55 -15.74
N ALA A 150 25.99 3.57 -14.82
CA ALA A 150 25.47 2.23 -15.05
C ALA A 150 23.94 2.22 -15.24
N LEU A 151 23.20 3.07 -14.51
CA LEU A 151 21.76 3.25 -14.75
C LEU A 151 21.49 3.82 -16.15
N ALA A 152 22.25 4.83 -16.56
CA ALA A 152 22.10 5.44 -17.88
C ALA A 152 22.32 4.42 -19.01
N GLU A 153 23.44 3.68 -18.95
CA GLU A 153 23.77 2.62 -19.91
C GLU A 153 22.68 1.54 -19.98
N ASN A 154 22.23 1.04 -18.81
CA ASN A 154 21.16 0.05 -18.74
C ASN A 154 19.87 0.55 -19.40
N MET A 155 19.44 1.77 -19.07
CA MET A 155 18.20 2.32 -19.61
C MET A 155 18.30 2.60 -21.11
N GLN A 156 19.43 3.12 -21.59
CA GLN A 156 19.65 3.32 -23.03
C GLN A 156 19.58 2.00 -23.81
N ALA A 157 20.27 0.96 -23.35
CA ALA A 157 20.25 -0.35 -23.99
C ALA A 157 18.83 -0.95 -24.03
N MET A 158 18.09 -0.86 -22.93
CA MET A 158 16.70 -1.32 -22.88
C MET A 158 15.78 -0.53 -23.82
N MET A 159 15.95 0.79 -23.89
CA MET A 159 15.16 1.67 -24.77
C MET A 159 15.43 1.42 -26.24
N GLU A 160 16.69 1.21 -26.61
CA GLU A 160 17.07 0.83 -27.97
C GLU A 160 16.43 -0.50 -28.36
N PHE A 161 16.50 -1.51 -27.48
CA PHE A 161 15.83 -2.78 -27.71
C PHE A 161 14.32 -2.60 -27.85
N TYR A 162 13.67 -1.87 -26.94
CA TYR A 162 12.24 -1.57 -26.99
C TYR A 162 11.85 -0.90 -28.32
N ASN A 163 12.54 0.16 -28.72
CA ASN A 163 12.27 0.88 -29.97
C ASN A 163 12.47 0.00 -31.21
N SER A 164 13.43 -0.93 -31.17
CA SER A 164 13.60 -1.93 -32.23
C SER A 164 12.39 -2.85 -32.35
N GLU A 165 11.80 -3.26 -31.22
CA GLU A 165 10.60 -4.11 -31.19
C GLU A 165 9.35 -3.33 -31.63
N VAL A 166 9.23 -2.04 -31.28
CA VAL A 166 8.18 -1.13 -31.80
C VAL A 166 8.27 -1.04 -33.32
N SER A 167 9.46 -0.75 -33.85
CA SER A 167 9.68 -0.62 -35.30
C SER A 167 9.37 -1.92 -36.04
N LYS A 168 9.73 -3.07 -35.47
CA LYS A 168 9.37 -4.39 -36.02
C LYS A 168 7.86 -4.61 -35.96
N TRP A 169 7.21 -4.28 -34.86
CA TRP A 169 5.77 -4.45 -34.66
C TRP A 169 4.96 -3.70 -35.72
N GLU A 170 5.34 -2.45 -36.01
CA GLU A 170 4.68 -1.58 -36.99
C GLU A 170 4.85 -2.07 -38.44
N ARG A 171 6.01 -2.62 -38.78
CA ARG A 171 6.34 -3.11 -40.14
C ARG A 171 5.74 -4.46 -40.49
N ARG A 172 5.05 -5.13 -39.56
CA ARG A 172 4.46 -6.45 -39.84
C ARG A 172 3.34 -6.34 -40.87
N VAL A 173 3.45 -7.19 -41.88
CA VAL A 173 2.41 -7.41 -42.90
C VAL A 173 1.23 -8.18 -42.29
N GLU A 174 1.51 -9.19 -41.47
CA GLU A 174 0.50 -9.99 -40.76
C GLU A 174 0.32 -9.52 -39.31
N ARG A 175 -0.93 -9.23 -38.92
CA ARG A 175 -1.30 -8.70 -37.60
C ARG A 175 -2.13 -9.68 -36.75
N THR A 176 -2.02 -10.97 -37.05
CA THR A 176 -2.77 -12.05 -36.38
C THR A 176 -2.13 -12.51 -35.07
N GLN A 177 -0.82 -12.30 -34.90
CA GLN A 177 -0.09 -12.70 -33.71
C GLN A 177 -0.34 -11.74 -32.53
N SER A 178 -0.57 -12.30 -31.34
CA SER A 178 -0.66 -11.52 -30.10
C SER A 178 0.69 -10.87 -29.75
N VAL A 179 0.64 -9.80 -28.95
CA VAL A 179 1.87 -9.11 -28.50
C VAL A 179 2.77 -10.02 -27.67
N ASP A 180 2.19 -10.93 -26.88
CA ASP A 180 2.94 -11.85 -26.02
C ASP A 180 3.73 -12.88 -26.82
N ALA A 181 3.19 -13.34 -27.95
CA ALA A 181 3.91 -14.26 -28.83
C ALA A 181 4.94 -13.55 -29.72
N PHE A 182 4.81 -12.23 -29.90
CA PHE A 182 5.71 -11.43 -30.72
C PHE A 182 6.98 -11.01 -29.97
N VAL A 183 6.83 -10.46 -28.76
CA VAL A 183 7.96 -9.85 -28.04
C VAL A 183 8.93 -10.91 -27.51
N SER A 184 10.23 -10.61 -27.55
CA SER A 184 11.23 -11.50 -26.96
C SER A 184 11.08 -11.58 -25.43
N PRO A 185 11.08 -12.79 -24.83
CA PRO A 185 11.05 -12.96 -23.37
C PRO A 185 12.44 -12.78 -22.72
N ASP A 186 13.47 -12.40 -23.47
CA ASP A 186 14.84 -12.26 -22.99
C ASP A 186 14.98 -11.11 -21.98
N SER A 187 14.97 -11.49 -20.70
CA SER A 187 15.08 -10.54 -19.58
C SER A 187 16.42 -9.79 -19.50
N THR A 188 17.44 -10.25 -20.23
CA THR A 188 18.74 -9.56 -20.34
C THR A 188 18.71 -8.35 -21.27
N LYS A 189 17.62 -8.20 -22.05
CA LYS A 189 17.40 -7.04 -22.94
C LYS A 189 16.30 -6.13 -22.44
N ILE A 190 15.25 -6.71 -21.87
CA ILE A 190 14.10 -5.96 -21.37
C ILE A 190 13.26 -6.80 -20.42
N LYS A 191 12.70 -6.14 -19.39
CA LYS A 191 11.61 -6.71 -18.60
C LYS A 191 10.27 -6.12 -19.03
N TRP A 192 9.54 -6.89 -19.83
CA TRP A 192 8.22 -6.51 -20.30
C TRP A 192 7.20 -6.39 -19.18
N THR A 193 6.27 -5.46 -19.37
CA THR A 193 5.08 -5.26 -18.55
C THR A 193 3.91 -4.97 -19.48
N ASP A 194 2.68 -5.17 -19.02
CA ASP A 194 1.49 -4.85 -19.82
C ASP A 194 1.47 -3.40 -20.31
N ARG A 195 2.02 -2.46 -19.53
CA ARG A 195 2.18 -1.06 -19.94
C ARG A 195 3.08 -0.94 -21.17
N LEU A 196 4.31 -1.45 -21.10
CA LEU A 196 5.24 -1.41 -22.24
C LEU A 196 4.67 -2.10 -23.48
N LYS A 197 4.00 -3.26 -23.31
CA LYS A 197 3.34 -3.96 -24.42
C LYS A 197 2.24 -3.11 -25.03
N THR A 198 1.43 -2.43 -24.20
CA THR A 198 0.37 -1.52 -24.63
C THR A 198 0.94 -0.33 -25.41
N GLU A 199 2.01 0.29 -24.93
CA GLU A 199 2.64 1.43 -25.62
C GLU A 199 3.35 1.01 -26.91
N LEU A 200 3.93 -0.20 -26.94
CA LEU A 200 4.48 -0.80 -28.16
C LEU A 200 3.40 -0.99 -29.22
N ILE A 201 2.23 -1.53 -28.85
CA ILE A 201 1.10 -1.69 -29.77
C ILE A 201 0.66 -0.34 -30.38
N LYS A 202 0.78 0.74 -29.60
CA LYS A 202 0.44 2.10 -30.03
C LYS A 202 1.53 2.78 -30.87
N GLY A 203 2.66 2.13 -31.14
CA GLY A 203 3.76 2.73 -31.89
C GLY A 203 4.53 3.80 -31.12
N ARG A 204 4.46 3.80 -29.78
CA ARG A 204 5.12 4.82 -28.97
C ARG A 204 6.59 4.50 -28.80
N LEU A 205 7.43 5.24 -29.52
CA LEU A 205 8.87 5.28 -29.30
C LEU A 205 9.21 6.05 -28.01
N VAL A 206 10.38 5.77 -27.48
CA VAL A 206 10.95 6.43 -26.29
C VAL A 206 12.33 6.97 -26.61
N GLU A 207 12.71 8.05 -25.93
CA GLU A 207 14.04 8.63 -26.01
C GLU A 207 14.64 8.72 -24.61
N PHE A 208 15.95 8.47 -24.52
CA PHE A 208 16.66 8.61 -23.26
C PHE A 208 16.87 10.07 -22.92
N ALA A 209 16.54 10.44 -21.69
CA ALA A 209 16.66 11.80 -21.18
C ALA A 209 17.47 11.78 -19.86
N PRO A 210 18.72 12.28 -19.84
CA PRO A 210 19.58 12.26 -18.65
C PRO A 210 18.96 12.90 -17.39
N GLU A 211 18.09 13.89 -17.58
CA GLU A 211 17.36 14.60 -16.53
C GLU A 211 16.27 13.74 -15.85
N GLN A 212 15.87 12.62 -16.47
CA GLN A 212 14.97 11.64 -15.85
C GLN A 212 15.68 10.75 -14.85
N ILE A 213 17.02 10.80 -14.75
CA ILE A 213 17.75 10.15 -13.66
C ILE A 213 17.61 11.02 -12.40
N ARG A 214 16.87 10.50 -11.42
CA ARG A 214 16.47 11.20 -10.19
C ARG A 214 16.95 10.47 -8.95
N ASN A 215 17.17 11.23 -7.87
CA ASN A 215 17.47 10.66 -6.57
C ASN A 215 16.23 10.01 -5.96
N SER A 216 16.37 8.77 -5.48
CA SER A 216 15.25 8.01 -4.97
C SER A 216 15.58 7.31 -3.65
N LEU A 217 14.57 7.13 -2.80
CA LEU A 217 14.61 6.24 -1.65
C LEU A 217 14.11 4.87 -2.08
N TYR A 218 15.04 3.95 -2.35
CA TYR A 218 14.73 2.58 -2.74
C TYR A 218 14.17 1.79 -1.55
N ARG A 219 14.74 1.98 -0.36
CA ARG A 219 14.23 1.48 0.93
C ARG A 219 14.40 2.59 1.98
N PRO A 220 13.76 2.49 3.17
CA PRO A 220 14.03 3.43 4.25
C PRO A 220 15.54 3.55 4.50
N PHE A 221 16.04 4.79 4.48
CA PHE A 221 17.46 5.14 4.62
C PHE A 221 18.41 4.60 3.53
N THR A 222 17.89 3.97 2.47
CA THR A 222 18.69 3.46 1.35
C THR A 222 18.41 4.27 0.09
N LYS A 223 19.38 5.10 -0.29
CA LYS A 223 19.33 5.91 -1.51
C LYS A 223 19.80 5.11 -2.73
N SER A 224 19.20 5.40 -3.88
CA SER A 224 19.61 4.89 -5.19
C SER A 224 19.27 5.93 -6.27
N ASN A 225 19.78 5.74 -7.48
CA ASN A 225 19.32 6.50 -8.64
C ASN A 225 18.15 5.75 -9.29
N LEU A 226 17.11 6.49 -9.71
CA LEU A 226 15.94 5.99 -10.42
C LEU A 226 15.88 6.65 -11.80
N TYR A 227 15.58 5.88 -12.85
CA TYR A 227 15.11 6.46 -14.11
C TYR A 227 13.59 6.68 -14.04
N PHE A 228 13.19 7.92 -13.74
CA PHE A 228 11.83 8.31 -13.41
C PHE A 228 11.07 8.78 -14.66
N ASP A 229 10.53 7.82 -15.41
CA ASP A 229 9.80 8.12 -16.65
C ASP A 229 8.43 7.44 -16.69
N LYS A 230 7.44 8.14 -17.24
CA LYS A 230 6.06 7.64 -17.31
C LYS A 230 5.94 6.41 -18.20
N LEU A 231 6.71 6.26 -19.27
CA LEU A 231 6.63 5.08 -20.14
C LEU A 231 7.42 3.91 -19.52
N MET A 232 8.61 4.19 -19.03
CA MET A 232 9.57 3.22 -18.48
C MET A 232 9.32 2.81 -17.04
N ASN A 233 8.36 3.39 -16.34
CA ASN A 233 7.89 2.88 -15.07
C ASN A 233 6.45 2.37 -15.19
N GLN A 234 6.14 1.23 -14.56
CA GLN A 234 4.80 0.66 -14.57
C GLN A 234 3.75 1.66 -14.03
N ARG A 235 4.06 2.33 -12.92
CA ARG A 235 3.26 3.43 -12.36
C ARG A 235 4.17 4.45 -11.66
N THR A 236 4.11 5.72 -12.09
CA THR A 236 4.70 6.86 -11.36
C THR A 236 3.73 7.47 -10.34
N TYR A 237 2.46 7.04 -10.35
CA TYR A 237 1.37 7.57 -9.52
C TYR A 237 1.33 9.11 -9.55
N LEU A 238 1.28 9.77 -8.39
CA LEU A 238 1.23 11.23 -8.33
C LEU A 238 2.61 11.88 -8.19
N PHE A 239 3.71 11.12 -8.27
CA PHE A 239 5.05 11.70 -8.18
C PHE A 239 5.37 12.76 -9.24
N PRO A 240 4.83 12.70 -10.47
CA PRO A 240 4.95 13.82 -11.42
C PRO A 240 4.29 15.13 -10.92
N SER A 241 3.42 15.09 -9.92
CA SER A 241 2.78 16.25 -9.28
C SER A 241 3.26 16.49 -7.85
N ILE A 242 4.21 15.70 -7.34
CA ILE A 242 4.80 15.84 -6.00
C ILE A 242 6.26 16.31 -6.13
N PHE A 243 7.01 15.70 -7.04
CA PHE A 243 8.39 16.03 -7.38
C PHE A 243 8.54 16.11 -8.91
N PRO A 244 7.83 17.02 -9.61
CA PRO A 244 7.94 17.16 -11.07
C PRO A 244 9.38 17.37 -11.54
N THR A 245 10.12 18.25 -10.87
CA THR A 245 11.48 18.64 -11.26
C THR A 245 12.48 18.53 -10.10
N PRO A 246 13.79 18.43 -10.36
CA PRO A 246 14.81 18.42 -9.31
C PRO A 246 14.75 19.63 -8.37
N GLU A 247 14.33 20.80 -8.86
CA GLU A 247 14.18 22.01 -8.05
C GLU A 247 13.07 21.83 -7.01
N THR A 248 11.94 21.25 -7.41
CA THR A 248 10.83 20.99 -6.47
C THR A 248 11.15 19.94 -5.40
N GLU A 249 12.16 19.09 -5.61
CA GLU A 249 12.68 18.16 -4.59
C GLU A 249 13.42 18.88 -3.46
N LEU A 250 14.02 20.05 -3.71
CA LEU A 250 14.69 20.82 -2.68
C LEU A 250 13.68 21.46 -1.71
N ASP A 251 12.56 21.93 -2.27
CA ASP A 251 11.52 22.66 -1.55
C ASP A 251 10.51 21.77 -0.82
N ASN A 252 10.14 20.62 -1.42
CA ASN A 252 9.05 19.81 -0.91
C ASN A 252 9.53 18.77 0.12
N ARG A 253 8.62 18.36 1.00
CA ARG A 253 8.81 17.29 1.98
C ARG A 253 7.66 16.31 1.89
N VAL A 254 7.97 15.04 2.07
CA VAL A 254 7.01 13.93 1.98
C VAL A 254 7.18 13.06 3.21
N ILE A 255 6.09 12.78 3.92
CA ILE A 255 6.07 11.71 4.92
C ILE A 255 5.80 10.40 4.18
N TRP A 256 6.82 9.56 4.08
CA TRP A 256 6.69 8.19 3.59
C TRP A 256 6.29 7.28 4.73
N LEU A 257 5.07 6.77 4.66
CA LEU A 257 4.43 5.94 5.67
C LEU A 257 4.26 4.51 5.16
N LYS A 258 4.56 3.54 6.01
CA LYS A 258 4.11 2.15 5.85
C LYS A 258 3.24 1.77 7.03
N VAL A 259 2.10 1.20 6.71
CA VAL A 259 1.17 0.56 7.66
C VAL A 259 0.88 -0.88 7.20
N GLY A 260 0.14 -1.65 7.99
CA GLY A 260 -0.25 -3.03 7.64
C GLY A 260 0.34 -4.12 8.53
N GLN A 261 -0.14 -5.35 8.34
CA GLN A 261 0.25 -6.51 9.14
C GLN A 261 1.65 -7.06 8.82
N GLU A 262 2.10 -6.89 7.59
CA GLU A 262 3.30 -7.57 7.09
C GLU A 262 4.60 -6.91 7.58
N TRP A 263 4.57 -5.61 7.87
CA TRP A 263 5.75 -4.81 8.22
C TRP A 263 5.39 -3.92 9.42
N PRO A 264 6.30 -3.75 10.41
CA PRO A 264 6.12 -2.74 11.44
C PRO A 264 5.86 -1.37 10.83
N MET A 265 4.96 -0.61 11.45
CA MET A 265 4.69 0.76 11.01
C MET A 265 5.99 1.58 11.05
N PHE A 266 6.24 2.33 9.99
CA PHE A 266 7.24 3.40 10.01
C PHE A 266 6.71 4.65 9.33
N ALA A 267 7.23 5.79 9.74
CA ALA A 267 7.11 7.06 9.04
C ALA A 267 8.51 7.64 8.83
N LEU A 268 8.82 8.07 7.61
CA LEU A 268 10.10 8.66 7.25
C LEU A 268 9.85 9.91 6.42
N MET A 269 10.24 11.07 6.95
CA MET A 269 10.20 12.30 6.17
C MET A 269 11.42 12.37 5.23
N GLY A 270 11.18 12.75 3.98
CA GLY A 270 12.24 12.93 3.00
C GLY A 270 11.85 13.89 1.88
N ASN A 271 12.79 14.14 0.99
CA ASN A 271 12.63 15.04 -0.15
C ASN A 271 13.02 14.36 -1.48
N GLN A 272 12.98 13.03 -1.50
CA GLN A 272 13.37 12.17 -2.62
C GLN A 272 12.19 11.29 -3.01
N ILE A 273 12.17 10.82 -4.26
CA ILE A 273 11.10 9.94 -4.78
C ILE A 273 11.20 8.56 -4.10
N PRO A 274 10.22 8.09 -3.31
CA PRO A 274 10.24 6.76 -2.73
C PRO A 274 9.78 5.69 -3.73
N GLU A 275 10.31 4.49 -3.59
CA GLU A 275 9.78 3.28 -4.22
C GLU A 275 8.37 2.93 -3.69
N ALA A 276 7.55 2.29 -4.54
CA ALA A 276 6.41 1.49 -4.10
C ALA A 276 6.86 0.21 -3.36
N LEU A 277 6.79 0.22 -2.03
CA LEU A 277 7.19 -0.95 -1.24
C LEU A 277 6.37 -2.20 -1.57
N PRO A 278 6.97 -3.39 -1.44
CA PRO A 278 6.26 -4.65 -1.63
C PRO A 278 5.17 -4.84 -0.55
N GLN A 279 4.25 -5.77 -0.79
CA GLN A 279 3.09 -6.06 0.09
C GLN A 279 2.12 -4.88 0.33
N GLY A 280 2.26 -3.78 -0.42
CA GLY A 280 1.30 -2.66 -0.42
C GLY A 280 1.26 -1.88 0.90
N ALA A 281 0.19 -1.08 1.07
CA ALA A 281 -0.05 -0.24 2.25
C ALA A 281 1.09 0.75 2.60
N SER A 282 1.93 1.08 1.62
CA SER A 282 2.86 2.21 1.69
C SER A 282 2.24 3.43 0.99
N GLN A 283 2.24 4.57 1.67
CA GLN A 283 1.70 5.84 1.18
C GLN A 283 2.66 6.99 1.49
N CYS A 284 2.58 8.03 0.68
CA CYS A 284 3.42 9.21 0.71
C CYS A 284 2.50 10.42 0.83
N PHE A 285 2.69 11.21 1.89
CA PHE A 285 1.92 12.41 2.19
C PHE A 285 2.81 13.63 1.96
N PRO A 286 2.71 14.27 0.78
CA PRO A 286 3.53 15.44 0.48
C PRO A 286 3.00 16.68 1.20
N PHE A 287 3.90 17.61 1.52
CA PHE A 287 3.52 18.93 2.00
C PHE A 287 2.99 19.80 0.85
N TYR A 288 3.69 19.80 -0.28
CA TYR A 288 3.28 20.50 -1.49
C TYR A 288 2.85 19.57 -2.63
N THR A 289 1.97 20.06 -3.47
CA THR A 289 1.69 19.51 -4.80
C THR A 289 1.90 20.58 -5.86
N TYR A 290 2.15 20.14 -7.09
CA TYR A 290 2.52 20.96 -8.23
C TYR A 290 1.78 20.51 -9.49
N ASN A 291 1.70 21.39 -10.47
CA ASN A 291 1.51 20.96 -11.85
C ASN A 291 2.76 20.20 -12.33
N GLU A 292 2.61 19.35 -13.35
CA GLU A 292 3.73 18.51 -13.83
C GLU A 292 4.92 19.30 -14.40
N ASN A 293 4.71 20.58 -14.73
CA ASN A 293 5.77 21.49 -15.16
C ASN A 293 6.50 22.18 -13.98
N GLY A 294 6.21 21.80 -12.73
CA GLY A 294 6.76 22.44 -11.53
C GLY A 294 6.03 23.72 -11.09
N GLY A 295 5.09 24.22 -11.89
CA GLY A 295 4.31 25.41 -11.56
C GLY A 295 3.16 25.14 -10.58
N ASN A 296 2.50 26.21 -10.14
CA ASN A 296 1.28 26.15 -9.34
C ASN A 296 1.41 25.29 -8.06
N ARG A 297 2.44 25.64 -7.26
CA ARG A 297 2.68 25.04 -5.95
C ARG A 297 1.50 25.29 -5.03
N ARG A 298 1.00 24.22 -4.40
CA ARG A 298 -0.12 24.27 -3.44
C ARG A 298 0.21 23.45 -2.21
N GLU A 299 -0.15 23.95 -1.04
CA GLU A 299 -0.10 23.16 0.20
C GLU A 299 -1.14 22.04 0.14
N ASN A 300 -0.79 20.89 0.70
CA ASN A 300 -1.62 19.69 0.69
C ASN A 300 -2.29 19.41 2.04
N VAL A 301 -1.77 20.00 3.13
CA VAL A 301 -2.50 20.05 4.40
C VAL A 301 -3.75 20.90 4.20
N THR A 302 -4.91 20.37 4.58
CA THR A 302 -6.21 21.02 4.30
C THR A 302 -6.38 22.27 5.16
N ASP A 303 -7.04 23.29 4.61
CA ASP A 303 -7.39 24.49 5.38
C ASP A 303 -8.36 24.17 6.52
N TRP A 304 -9.25 23.19 6.30
CA TRP A 304 -10.11 22.66 7.35
C TRP A 304 -9.32 22.11 8.54
N ALA A 305 -8.31 21.27 8.29
CA ALA A 305 -7.48 20.72 9.37
C ALA A 305 -6.76 21.85 10.12
N LEU A 306 -6.18 22.82 9.41
CA LEU A 306 -5.55 23.98 10.05
C LEU A 306 -6.53 24.71 10.98
N ALA A 307 -7.77 24.96 10.53
CA ALA A 307 -8.80 25.61 11.33
C ALA A 307 -9.18 24.79 12.58
N GLN A 308 -9.27 23.45 12.47
CA GLN A 308 -9.55 22.58 13.61
C GLN A 308 -8.45 22.68 14.67
N PHE A 309 -7.18 22.65 14.27
CA PHE A 309 -6.06 22.74 15.18
C PHE A 309 -5.97 24.11 15.87
N ARG A 310 -6.09 25.21 15.11
CA ARG A 310 -6.11 26.57 15.68
C ARG A 310 -7.23 26.74 16.70
N THR A 311 -8.43 26.22 16.39
CA THR A 311 -9.58 26.25 17.31
C THR A 311 -9.32 25.42 18.56
N ARG A 312 -8.78 24.21 18.41
CA ARG A 312 -8.53 23.27 19.52
C ARG A 312 -7.48 23.77 20.49
N TYR A 313 -6.43 24.43 19.99
CA TYR A 313 -5.31 24.93 20.79
C TYR A 313 -5.42 26.42 21.11
N ARG A 314 -6.42 27.12 20.56
CA ARG A 314 -6.64 28.57 20.72
C ARG A 314 -5.42 29.40 20.34
N ASP A 315 -4.78 29.00 19.25
CA ASP A 315 -3.54 29.60 18.76
C ASP A 315 -3.63 29.78 17.25
N ASP A 316 -3.89 31.01 16.81
CA ASP A 316 -3.97 31.37 15.38
C ASP A 316 -2.60 31.45 14.69
N THR A 317 -1.50 31.36 15.43
CA THR A 317 -0.13 31.39 14.88
C THR A 317 0.29 30.06 14.30
N ILE A 318 -0.37 28.95 14.70
CA ILE A 318 -0.15 27.61 14.15
C ILE A 318 -0.25 27.65 12.62
N THR A 319 0.77 27.14 11.94
CA THR A 319 0.85 27.03 10.49
C THR A 319 0.64 25.59 10.01
N LYS A 320 0.45 25.40 8.70
CA LYS A 320 0.40 24.05 8.14
C LYS A 320 1.72 23.29 8.28
N TRP A 321 2.86 23.98 8.31
CA TRP A 321 4.15 23.35 8.59
C TRP A 321 4.19 22.81 10.02
N ASP A 322 3.65 23.55 10.98
CA ASP A 322 3.55 23.07 12.36
C ASP A 322 2.65 21.84 12.44
N LEU A 323 1.51 21.83 11.74
CA LEU A 323 0.67 20.62 11.60
C LEU A 323 1.44 19.45 10.98
N PHE A 324 2.22 19.70 9.93
CA PHE A 324 2.99 18.66 9.26
C PHE A 324 4.04 18.03 10.20
N HIS A 325 4.72 18.85 11.01
CA HIS A 325 5.66 18.37 12.03
C HIS A 325 4.96 17.69 13.20
N TYR A 326 3.84 18.25 13.69
CA TYR A 326 3.00 17.66 14.73
C TYR A 326 2.56 16.24 14.33
N ILE A 327 2.05 16.07 13.10
CA ILE A 327 1.66 14.77 12.56
C ILE A 327 2.86 13.82 12.56
N TYR A 328 4.03 14.29 12.09
CA TYR A 328 5.24 13.48 12.10
C TYR A 328 5.65 13.06 13.53
N GLY A 329 5.49 13.94 14.52
CA GLY A 329 5.73 13.65 15.94
C GLY A 329 4.79 12.58 16.49
N ILE A 330 3.48 12.72 16.30
CA ILE A 330 2.48 11.72 16.72
C ILE A 330 2.75 10.36 16.08
N LEU A 331 3.10 10.34 14.79
CA LEU A 331 3.45 9.10 14.09
C LEU A 331 4.68 8.41 14.70
N HIS A 332 5.46 9.05 15.57
CA HIS A 332 6.60 8.49 16.30
C HIS A 332 6.33 8.27 17.80
N HIS A 333 5.20 8.73 18.33
CA HIS A 333 4.89 8.60 19.74
C HIS A 333 4.71 7.12 20.13
N PRO A 334 5.48 6.58 21.11
CA PRO A 334 5.42 5.17 21.49
C PRO A 334 4.00 4.74 21.89
N ASP A 335 3.36 5.48 22.79
CA ASP A 335 2.02 5.12 23.28
C ASP A 335 0.97 5.09 22.17
N TYR A 336 1.06 5.99 21.18
CA TYR A 336 0.16 5.98 20.03
C TYR A 336 0.39 4.73 19.18
N ARG A 337 1.65 4.38 18.90
CA ARG A 337 2.00 3.20 18.09
C ARG A 337 1.59 1.91 18.78
N GLU A 338 1.85 1.80 20.08
CA GLU A 338 1.53 0.61 20.87
C GLU A 338 0.02 0.45 21.02
N ARG A 339 -0.68 1.49 21.48
CA ARG A 339 -2.13 1.44 21.70
C ARG A 339 -2.91 1.17 20.42
N TYR A 340 -2.54 1.80 19.31
CA TYR A 340 -3.31 1.68 18.05
C TYR A 340 -2.67 0.71 17.05
N GLN A 341 -1.77 -0.17 17.48
CA GLN A 341 -1.04 -1.09 16.60
C GLN A 341 -1.99 -1.91 15.70
N GLU A 342 -3.07 -2.47 16.26
CA GLU A 342 -4.02 -3.27 15.50
C GLU A 342 -4.89 -2.45 14.54
N ASN A 343 -5.24 -1.21 14.91
CA ASN A 343 -5.90 -0.26 14.00
C ASN A 343 -4.97 0.10 12.82
N LEU A 344 -3.70 0.41 13.11
CA LEU A 344 -2.67 0.77 12.14
C LEU A 344 -2.28 -0.39 11.23
N LYS A 345 -2.58 -1.64 11.59
CA LYS A 345 -2.44 -2.79 10.69
C LYS A 345 -3.51 -2.80 9.58
N ARG A 346 -4.54 -1.96 9.67
CA ARG A 346 -5.75 -2.02 8.83
C ARG A 346 -6.02 -0.73 8.08
N ASP A 347 -5.91 0.39 8.78
CA ASP A 347 -6.27 1.71 8.27
C ASP A 347 -5.06 2.66 8.22
N LEU A 348 -5.21 3.75 7.48
CA LEU A 348 -4.28 4.87 7.59
C LEU A 348 -4.36 5.47 8.99
N PRO A 349 -3.27 6.08 9.50
CA PRO A 349 -3.27 6.72 10.80
C PRO A 349 -4.37 7.78 10.90
N HIS A 350 -5.06 7.80 12.04
CA HIS A 350 -5.91 8.91 12.44
C HIS A 350 -5.22 9.64 13.58
N ILE A 351 -5.02 10.94 13.43
CA ILE A 351 -4.18 11.73 14.31
C ILE A 351 -5.05 12.37 15.40
N PRO A 352 -4.81 12.05 16.69
CA PRO A 352 -5.48 12.72 17.79
C PRO A 352 -4.96 14.14 18.00
N PHE A 353 -5.69 14.91 18.81
CA PHE A 353 -5.16 16.11 19.45
C PHE A 353 -4.44 15.70 20.75
N ALA A 354 -3.14 15.95 20.80
CA ALA A 354 -2.33 15.84 22.01
C ALA A 354 -2.72 16.95 22.99
N GLU A 355 -2.33 16.77 24.24
CA GLU A 355 -2.54 17.76 25.30
C GLU A 355 -1.85 19.08 24.94
N ASP A 356 -0.55 19.00 24.64
CA ASP A 356 0.27 20.10 24.17
C ASP A 356 0.55 19.98 22.66
N PHE A 357 0.49 21.11 21.95
CA PHE A 357 0.75 21.14 20.50
C PHE A 357 2.24 21.25 20.16
N TRP A 358 2.99 22.00 20.96
CA TRP A 358 4.37 22.45 20.67
C TRP A 358 5.44 21.51 21.20
#